data_AF-A0A7J0AMC7-F1
#
_entry.id   AF-A0A7J0AMC7-F1
#
_cell.length_a   1.000
_cell.length_b   1.000
_cell.length_c   1.000
_cell.angle_alpha   90.00
_cell.angle_beta   90.00
_cell.angle_gamma   90.00
#
_symmetry.space_group_name_H-M   'P 1'
#
loop_
_entity.id
_entity.type
_entity.pdbx_description
1 polymer ?
#
loop_
_entity_poly.entity_id
_entity_poly.type
_entity_poly.pdbx_seq_one_letter_code
_entity_poly.pdbx_strand_id
1 'polypeptide(L)'
;MPGGTVRALQAMPGTGQSWEFGRSRFFAGTGTGIFSVVASSGGGKISTRIIDSRGIGRRSAMAATPEAVYALLTTPGADTSVPAAINATGKVRPIALPGPYSALAYDPEHSELWAFKANGTAAIFCLGHEAGMYSRYDVACTDTATTDGEAYGISPQGIVCLGMEDAAERNTVTYADTASPKSRRPFVLNAAVTDIRAIDSTMTMAFDAVSNNGTAARPYVRLRIKGDILSPVVARTAGAPARSIAARIAGSAGADFIFTGFRLYIS
;
A
#
# COMPACT_ATOMS: atom_id res chain seq x y z
N MET A 1 0.61 -33.41 -10.49
CA MET A 1 0.00 -32.05 -10.39
C MET A 1 0.93 -31.10 -11.11
N PRO A 2 0.54 -30.37 -12.16
CA PRO A 2 1.46 -29.44 -12.81
C PRO A 2 1.48 -28.13 -12.01
N GLY A 3 1.94 -28.19 -10.77
CA GLY A 3 2.47 -27.02 -10.10
C GLY A 3 3.81 -26.75 -10.76
N GLY A 4 3.89 -25.70 -11.60
CA GLY A 4 5.14 -25.36 -12.29
C GLY A 4 6.27 -25.06 -11.30
N THR A 5 7.42 -24.64 -11.82
CA THR A 5 8.59 -24.27 -11.00
C THR A 5 8.20 -23.34 -9.85
N VAL A 6 8.58 -23.71 -8.62
CA VAL A 6 8.46 -22.85 -7.44
C VAL A 6 9.35 -21.64 -7.64
N ARG A 7 8.74 -20.45 -7.65
CA ARG A 7 9.43 -19.17 -7.85
C ARG A 7 9.76 -18.50 -6.52
N ALA A 8 8.90 -18.67 -5.53
CA ALA A 8 9.09 -18.17 -4.18
C ALA A 8 8.49 -19.15 -3.17
N LEU A 9 9.10 -19.20 -1.99
CA LEU A 9 8.64 -19.99 -0.85
C LEU A 9 8.71 -19.11 0.39
N GLN A 10 7.61 -19.00 1.12
CA GLN A 10 7.52 -18.22 2.35
C GLN A 10 6.99 -19.07 3.48
N ALA A 11 7.56 -18.92 4.67
CA ALA A 11 7.01 -19.53 5.87
C ALA A 11 5.61 -18.98 6.14
N MET A 12 4.70 -19.87 6.57
CA MET A 12 3.36 -19.46 6.93
C MET A 12 3.38 -18.71 8.28
N PRO A 13 2.71 -17.56 8.39
CA PRO A 13 2.73 -16.76 9.62
C PRO A 13 1.81 -17.34 10.69
N GLY A 14 2.13 -17.03 11.95
CA GLY A 14 1.40 -17.48 13.14
C GLY A 14 1.88 -18.80 13.75
N THR A 15 1.61 -18.99 15.04
CA THR A 15 1.83 -20.26 15.73
C THR A 15 0.86 -21.29 15.19
N GLY A 16 1.38 -22.39 14.63
CA GLY A 16 0.59 -23.58 14.35
C GLY A 16 -0.24 -23.95 15.58
N GLN A 17 -1.45 -24.45 15.35
CA GLN A 17 -2.33 -24.91 16.42
C GLN A 17 -1.55 -25.78 17.41
N SER A 18 -1.87 -25.72 18.71
CA SER A 18 -1.10 -26.37 19.79
C SER A 18 -0.94 -27.89 19.66
N TRP A 19 -1.60 -28.53 18.68
CA TRP A 19 -1.49 -29.94 18.32
C TRP A 19 -0.66 -30.22 17.04
N GLU A 20 0.01 -29.23 16.45
CA GLU A 20 0.76 -29.35 15.19
C GLU A 20 2.26 -29.63 15.39
N PHE A 21 2.59 -30.51 16.34
CA PHE A 21 3.98 -30.92 16.56
C PHE A 21 4.58 -31.56 15.30
N GLY A 22 5.75 -31.05 14.88
CA GLY A 22 6.53 -31.64 13.80
C GLY A 22 5.98 -31.41 12.39
N ARG A 23 5.23 -30.33 12.13
CA ARG A 23 4.85 -29.94 10.76
C ARG A 23 5.29 -28.51 10.45
N SER A 24 5.98 -28.34 9.34
CA SER A 24 6.35 -27.03 8.80
C SER A 24 5.39 -26.65 7.68
N ARG A 25 4.91 -25.41 7.69
CA ARG A 25 3.96 -24.90 6.70
C ARG A 25 4.54 -23.73 5.93
N PHE A 26 4.29 -23.75 4.63
CA PHE A 26 4.78 -22.74 3.71
C PHE A 26 3.68 -22.35 2.73
N PHE A 27 3.81 -21.16 2.17
CA PHE A 27 3.18 -20.81 0.90
C PHE A 27 4.23 -20.85 -0.21
N ALA A 28 3.95 -21.65 -1.23
CA ALA A 28 4.77 -21.74 -2.44
C ALA A 28 4.05 -21.02 -3.58
N GLY A 29 4.70 -20.00 -4.14
CA GLY A 29 4.23 -19.33 -5.34
C GLY A 29 4.89 -19.91 -6.58
N THR A 30 4.07 -20.25 -7.59
CA THR A 30 4.52 -20.72 -8.89
C THR A 30 3.95 -19.81 -9.99
N GLY A 31 4.31 -20.06 -11.26
CA GLY A 31 3.65 -19.39 -12.38
C GLY A 31 2.17 -19.76 -12.57
N THR A 32 1.68 -20.82 -11.91
CA THR A 32 0.33 -21.39 -12.11
C THR A 32 -0.56 -21.34 -10.88
N GLY A 33 -0.08 -20.77 -9.77
CA GLY A 33 -0.88 -20.59 -8.56
C GLY A 33 -0.06 -20.34 -7.30
N ILE A 34 -0.77 -20.11 -6.20
CA ILE A 34 -0.23 -20.16 -4.85
C ILE A 34 -0.70 -21.45 -4.19
N PHE A 35 0.23 -22.17 -3.56
CA PHE A 35 -0.01 -23.44 -2.89
C PHE A 35 0.33 -23.34 -1.41
N SER A 36 -0.52 -23.89 -0.54
CA SER A 36 -0.13 -24.26 0.81
C SER A 36 0.66 -25.56 0.73
N VAL A 37 1.82 -25.59 1.35
CA VAL A 37 2.71 -26.75 1.42
C VAL A 37 2.90 -27.11 2.88
N VAL A 38 2.68 -28.37 3.22
CA VAL A 38 2.93 -28.92 4.56
C VAL A 38 3.99 -30.01 4.44
N ALA A 39 5.09 -29.85 5.16
CA ALA A 39 6.16 -30.83 5.26
C ALA A 39 6.17 -31.44 6.67
N SER A 40 6.23 -32.77 6.77
CA SER A 40 6.41 -33.46 8.05
C SER A 40 7.87 -33.45 8.50
N SER A 41 8.09 -33.37 9.81
CA SER A 41 9.42 -33.31 10.44
C SER A 41 10.30 -34.53 10.19
N GLY A 42 9.69 -35.68 9.86
CA GLY A 42 10.39 -36.90 9.47
C GLY A 42 10.78 -36.99 7.99
N GLY A 43 10.60 -35.91 7.21
CA GLY A 43 11.05 -35.81 5.80
C GLY A 43 10.28 -36.66 4.78
N GLY A 44 9.37 -37.53 5.22
CA GLY A 44 8.75 -38.55 4.34
C GLY A 44 7.46 -38.15 3.63
N LYS A 45 6.80 -37.04 4.00
CA LYS A 45 5.51 -36.64 3.39
C LYS A 45 5.41 -35.13 3.21
N ILE A 46 5.20 -34.72 1.96
CA ILE A 46 4.81 -33.35 1.59
C ILE A 46 3.38 -33.41 1.06
N SER A 47 2.50 -32.57 1.60
CA SER A 47 1.17 -32.35 1.04
C SER A 47 1.05 -30.93 0.51
N THR A 48 0.31 -30.77 -0.57
CA THR A 48 0.10 -29.48 -1.22
C THR A 48 -1.37 -29.25 -1.51
N ARG A 49 -1.84 -28.03 -1.31
CA ARG A 49 -3.19 -27.60 -1.65
C ARG A 49 -3.13 -26.25 -2.37
N ILE A 50 -3.83 -26.11 -3.49
CA ILE A 50 -3.96 -24.81 -4.16
C ILE A 50 -4.83 -23.86 -3.32
N ILE A 51 -4.36 -22.62 -3.18
CA ILE A 51 -5.05 -21.54 -2.48
C ILE A 51 -5.59 -20.51 -3.47
N ASP A 52 -4.81 -20.16 -4.48
CA ASP A 52 -5.19 -19.25 -5.55
C ASP A 52 -4.64 -19.79 -6.88
N SER A 53 -5.43 -19.71 -7.95
CA SER A 53 -5.02 -20.13 -9.29
C SER A 53 -4.19 -19.07 -10.02
N ARG A 54 -4.14 -17.83 -9.52
CA ARG A 54 -3.22 -16.80 -10.00
C ARG A 54 -1.83 -17.08 -9.43
N GLY A 55 -0.85 -17.11 -10.32
CA GLY A 55 0.55 -17.33 -9.96
C GLY A 55 1.28 -16.05 -9.58
N ILE A 56 2.59 -16.18 -9.42
CA ILE A 56 3.52 -15.06 -9.24
C ILE A 56 4.54 -15.02 -10.37
N GLY A 57 5.01 -13.82 -10.73
CA GLY A 57 5.96 -13.63 -11.82
C GLY A 57 7.41 -14.02 -11.49
N ARG A 58 7.83 -13.86 -10.23
CA ARG A 58 9.24 -13.92 -9.81
C ARG A 58 9.40 -14.20 -8.31
N ARG A 59 10.64 -14.38 -7.85
CA ARG A 59 10.96 -14.65 -6.42
C ARG A 59 10.51 -13.53 -5.47
N SER A 60 10.75 -12.28 -5.85
CA SER A 60 10.43 -11.08 -5.07
C SER A 60 8.96 -10.69 -5.14
N ALA A 61 8.12 -11.46 -5.81
CA ALA A 61 6.67 -11.24 -5.83
C ALA A 61 5.97 -11.78 -4.58
N MET A 62 6.71 -12.24 -3.56
CA MET A 62 6.18 -12.60 -2.25
C MET A 62 7.03 -12.01 -1.12
N ALA A 63 6.38 -11.51 -0.08
CA ALA A 63 7.02 -11.04 1.14
C ALA A 63 6.27 -11.58 2.36
N ALA A 64 6.99 -12.01 3.39
CA ALA A 64 6.40 -12.49 4.64
C ALA A 64 6.43 -11.39 5.70
N THR A 65 5.38 -11.34 6.52
CA THR A 65 5.28 -10.53 7.72
C THR A 65 4.95 -11.43 8.90
N PRO A 66 5.01 -10.96 10.15
CA PRO A 66 4.58 -11.75 11.31
C PRO A 66 3.13 -12.25 11.22
N GLU A 67 2.24 -11.53 10.51
CA GLU A 67 0.80 -11.80 10.48
C GLU A 67 0.29 -12.48 9.19
N ALA A 68 0.91 -12.15 8.05
CA ALA A 68 0.47 -12.58 6.73
C ALA A 68 1.64 -12.73 5.75
N VAL A 69 1.44 -13.52 4.71
CA VAL A 69 2.29 -13.52 3.52
C VAL A 69 1.59 -12.70 2.45
N TYR A 70 2.32 -11.79 1.82
CA TYR A 70 1.83 -10.98 0.72
C TYR A 70 2.35 -11.52 -0.60
N ALA A 71 1.53 -11.42 -1.64
CA ALA A 71 1.89 -11.88 -2.99
C ALA A 71 1.38 -10.92 -4.08
N LEU A 72 2.13 -10.81 -5.17
CA LEU A 72 1.70 -10.16 -6.41
C LEU A 72 1.05 -11.18 -7.34
N LEU A 73 -0.27 -11.32 -7.21
CA LEU A 73 -1.05 -12.30 -7.94
C LEU A 73 -1.20 -11.87 -9.40
N THR A 74 -0.74 -12.70 -10.32
CA THR A 74 -0.73 -12.42 -11.76
C THR A 74 -1.59 -13.45 -12.48
N THR A 75 -2.56 -12.97 -13.25
CA THR A 75 -3.34 -13.82 -14.16
C THR A 75 -2.46 -14.15 -15.37
N PRO A 76 -2.45 -15.41 -15.86
CA PRO A 76 -1.71 -15.75 -17.07
C PRO A 76 -2.07 -14.83 -18.24
N GLY A 77 -1.05 -14.23 -18.88
CA GLY A 77 -1.22 -13.30 -20.00
C GLY A 77 -1.57 -11.86 -19.62
N ALA A 78 -1.66 -11.51 -18.34
CA ALA A 78 -1.87 -10.13 -17.89
C ALA A 78 -0.55 -9.39 -17.64
N ASP A 79 -0.50 -8.11 -18.02
CA ASP A 79 0.63 -7.20 -17.76
C ASP A 79 0.58 -6.53 -16.37
N THR A 80 -0.42 -6.89 -15.57
CA THR A 80 -0.63 -6.31 -14.23
C THR A 80 -0.76 -7.41 -13.19
N SER A 81 -0.38 -7.06 -11.96
CA SER A 81 -0.49 -7.92 -10.79
C SER A 81 -1.38 -7.26 -9.73
N VAL A 82 -1.97 -8.09 -8.89
CA VAL A 82 -2.80 -7.65 -7.76
C VAL A 82 -2.05 -7.97 -6.46
N PRO A 83 -1.63 -6.94 -5.68
CA PRO A 83 -1.13 -7.16 -4.33
C PRO A 83 -2.23 -7.75 -3.45
N ALA A 84 -1.93 -8.86 -2.78
CA ALA A 84 -2.88 -9.54 -1.91
C ALA A 84 -2.20 -10.09 -0.65
N ALA A 85 -2.93 -10.03 0.47
CA ALA A 85 -2.57 -10.67 1.71
C ALA A 85 -3.09 -12.12 1.73
N ILE A 86 -2.29 -13.03 2.27
CA ILE A 86 -2.59 -14.44 2.49
C ILE A 86 -2.38 -14.71 3.97
N ASN A 87 -3.48 -14.95 4.69
CA ASN A 87 -3.43 -15.18 6.12
C ASN A 87 -3.04 -16.63 6.47
N ALA A 88 -2.92 -16.92 7.76
CA ALA A 88 -2.67 -18.26 8.31
C ALA A 88 -3.79 -19.30 8.07
N THR A 89 -4.86 -18.99 7.33
CA THR A 89 -5.84 -19.99 6.89
C THR A 89 -5.83 -20.21 5.38
N GLY A 90 -4.94 -19.51 4.66
CA GLY A 90 -4.91 -19.49 3.21
C GLY A 90 -6.01 -18.62 2.59
N LYS A 91 -6.67 -17.75 3.35
CA LYS A 91 -7.61 -16.77 2.79
C LYS A 91 -6.81 -15.68 2.08
N VAL A 92 -7.12 -15.46 0.81
CA VAL A 92 -6.54 -14.42 -0.02
C VAL A 92 -7.43 -13.18 -0.01
N ARG A 93 -6.83 -12.02 0.23
CA ARG A 93 -7.52 -10.72 0.22
C ARG A 93 -6.70 -9.70 -0.58
N PRO A 94 -7.19 -9.20 -1.73
CA PRO A 94 -6.59 -8.07 -2.41
C PRO A 94 -6.47 -6.85 -1.47
N ILE A 95 -5.33 -6.18 -1.49
CA ILE A 95 -5.08 -4.97 -0.69
C ILE A 95 -4.99 -3.70 -1.55
N ALA A 96 -4.88 -3.86 -2.87
CA ALA A 96 -4.89 -2.79 -3.84
C ALA A 96 -5.53 -3.24 -5.16
N LEU A 97 -5.84 -2.28 -6.02
CA LEU A 97 -6.26 -2.55 -7.40
C LEU A 97 -5.10 -3.15 -8.22
N PRO A 98 -5.42 -3.86 -9.32
CA PRO A 98 -4.40 -4.30 -10.27
C PRO A 98 -3.54 -3.14 -10.76
N GLY A 99 -2.24 -3.37 -10.88
CA GLY A 99 -1.30 -2.36 -11.36
C GLY A 99 0.02 -2.99 -11.82
N PRO A 100 0.96 -2.17 -12.31
CA PRO A 100 2.24 -2.64 -12.84
C PRO A 100 3.22 -2.98 -11.70
N TYR A 101 2.78 -3.71 -10.68
CA TYR A 101 3.62 -4.12 -9.55
C TYR A 101 4.61 -5.20 -9.97
N SER A 102 5.87 -5.07 -9.54
CA SER A 102 6.98 -5.94 -9.94
C SER A 102 7.58 -6.73 -8.78
N ALA A 103 7.69 -6.13 -7.60
CA ALA A 103 8.34 -6.75 -6.43
C ALA A 103 7.69 -6.28 -5.12
N LEU A 104 7.86 -7.08 -4.07
CA LEU A 104 7.45 -6.81 -2.69
C LEU A 104 8.65 -6.88 -1.75
N ALA A 105 8.67 -6.02 -0.75
CA ALA A 105 9.51 -6.14 0.42
C ALA A 105 8.70 -5.77 1.66
N TYR A 106 9.04 -6.35 2.81
CA TYR A 106 8.46 -5.95 4.09
C TYR A 106 9.56 -5.35 4.95
N ASP A 107 9.38 -4.10 5.32
CA ASP A 107 10.20 -3.42 6.30
C ASP A 107 9.61 -3.65 7.71
N PRO A 108 10.30 -4.43 8.57
CA PRO A 108 9.81 -4.70 9.92
C PRO A 108 9.90 -3.49 10.86
N GLU A 109 10.82 -2.55 10.62
CA GLU A 109 11.05 -1.40 11.51
C GLU A 109 9.84 -0.46 11.51
N HIS A 110 9.36 -0.11 10.31
CA HIS A 110 8.19 0.76 10.15
C HIS A 110 6.88 -0.02 10.00
N SER A 111 6.92 -1.36 9.99
CA SER A 111 5.78 -2.22 9.68
C SER A 111 5.13 -1.88 8.33
N GLU A 112 5.96 -1.72 7.32
CA GLU A 112 5.55 -1.27 5.98
C GLU A 112 5.76 -2.36 4.93
N LEU A 113 4.73 -2.62 4.14
CA LEU A 113 4.86 -3.43 2.93
C LEU A 113 5.12 -2.52 1.73
N TRP A 114 6.31 -2.65 1.17
CA TRP A 114 6.73 -1.96 -0.04
C TRP A 114 6.32 -2.76 -1.27
N ALA A 115 5.55 -2.15 -2.18
CA ALA A 115 5.20 -2.73 -3.47
C ALA A 115 5.75 -1.87 -4.60
N PHE A 116 6.87 -2.32 -5.16
CA PHE A 116 7.54 -1.65 -6.27
C PHE A 116 6.76 -1.86 -7.55
N LYS A 117 6.75 -0.83 -8.39
CA LYS A 117 6.11 -0.81 -9.71
C LYS A 117 7.18 -0.74 -10.79
N ALA A 118 6.89 -1.32 -11.95
CA ALA A 118 7.78 -1.34 -13.11
C ALA A 118 8.12 0.07 -13.64
N ASN A 119 7.34 1.09 -13.27
CA ASN A 119 7.60 2.50 -13.62
C ASN A 119 8.57 3.21 -12.66
N GLY A 120 9.21 2.50 -11.72
CA GLY A 120 10.18 3.08 -10.78
C GLY A 120 9.56 3.79 -9.57
N THR A 121 8.26 3.59 -9.32
CA THR A 121 7.59 4.08 -8.11
C THR A 121 7.26 2.93 -7.16
N ALA A 122 7.07 3.21 -5.88
CA ALA A 122 6.62 2.23 -4.90
C ALA A 122 5.30 2.66 -4.27
N ALA A 123 4.37 1.73 -4.06
CA ALA A 123 3.25 1.92 -3.16
C ALA A 123 3.60 1.29 -1.81
N ILE A 124 3.50 2.08 -0.73
CA ILE A 124 3.87 1.67 0.61
C ILE A 124 2.59 1.47 1.40
N PHE A 125 2.36 0.25 1.91
CA PHE A 125 1.21 -0.07 2.75
C PHE A 125 1.66 -0.11 4.21
N CYS A 126 1.20 0.83 5.01
CA CYS A 126 1.49 0.90 6.43
C CYS A 126 0.60 -0.11 7.16
N LEU A 127 1.13 -1.28 7.50
CA LEU A 127 0.32 -2.40 8.01
C LEU A 127 -0.14 -2.18 9.47
N GLY A 128 0.60 -1.40 10.25
CA GLY A 128 0.27 -1.04 11.63
C GLY A 128 -0.72 0.12 11.78
N HIS A 129 -1.03 0.84 10.70
CA HIS A 129 -1.91 2.01 10.71
C HIS A 129 -3.12 1.73 9.81
N GLU A 130 -4.35 1.85 10.33
CA GLU A 130 -5.64 1.50 9.70
C GLU A 130 -5.77 1.83 8.19
N ALA A 131 -5.15 1.00 7.33
CA ALA A 131 -5.10 1.13 5.87
C ALA A 131 -4.37 2.35 5.29
N GLY A 132 -3.36 2.89 5.97
CA GLY A 132 -2.50 3.92 5.40
C GLY A 132 -1.74 3.40 4.18
N MET A 133 -1.82 4.13 3.05
CA MET A 133 -0.98 3.88 1.89
C MET A 133 -0.47 5.21 1.33
N TYR A 134 0.83 5.27 1.04
CA TYR A 134 1.42 6.39 0.30
C TYR A 134 2.26 5.87 -0.87
N SER A 135 2.76 6.78 -1.70
CA SER A 135 3.63 6.43 -2.82
C SER A 135 4.97 7.13 -2.68
N ARG A 136 6.04 6.39 -2.98
CA ARG A 136 7.39 6.89 -3.10
C ARG A 136 7.83 6.92 -4.55
N TYR A 137 8.55 7.97 -4.92
CA TYR A 137 9.01 8.25 -6.28
C TYR A 137 10.55 8.31 -6.38
N ASP A 138 11.21 8.27 -5.24
CA ASP A 138 12.64 8.38 -5.02
C ASP A 138 13.33 7.00 -4.93
N VAL A 139 12.56 5.92 -4.77
CA VAL A 139 13.08 4.55 -4.64
C VAL A 139 12.64 3.67 -5.82
N ALA A 140 13.45 3.66 -6.87
CA ALA A 140 13.19 2.94 -8.12
C ALA A 140 13.79 1.52 -8.14
N CYS A 141 13.44 0.69 -7.15
CA CYS A 141 13.91 -0.69 -7.10
C CYS A 141 13.14 -1.61 -8.07
N THR A 142 13.86 -2.56 -8.65
CA THR A 142 13.33 -3.53 -9.64
C THR A 142 13.20 -4.93 -9.09
N ASP A 143 13.91 -5.21 -8.00
CA ASP A 143 13.94 -6.46 -7.28
C ASP A 143 14.19 -6.20 -5.79
N THR A 144 13.97 -7.22 -4.96
CA THR A 144 14.09 -7.12 -3.51
C THR A 144 14.77 -8.36 -2.94
N ALA A 145 15.41 -8.19 -1.78
CA ALA A 145 15.98 -9.27 -1.00
C ALA A 145 15.76 -8.99 0.49
N THR A 146 15.72 -10.05 1.29
CA THR A 146 15.69 -9.95 2.75
C THR A 146 16.88 -10.72 3.30
N THR A 147 17.67 -10.08 4.16
CA THR A 147 18.80 -10.72 4.84
C THR A 147 18.86 -10.22 6.28
N ASP A 148 19.04 -11.14 7.21
CA ASP A 148 19.05 -10.85 8.66
C ASP A 148 17.82 -10.07 9.16
N GLY A 149 16.64 -10.36 8.58
CA GLY A 149 15.39 -9.66 8.90
C GLY A 149 15.21 -8.32 8.19
N GLU A 150 16.29 -7.73 7.65
CA GLU A 150 16.28 -6.45 6.98
C GLU A 150 15.89 -6.56 5.51
N ALA A 151 15.11 -5.58 5.04
CA ALA A 151 14.64 -5.52 3.67
C ALA A 151 15.50 -4.60 2.79
N TYR A 152 15.93 -5.13 1.66
CA TYR A 152 16.76 -4.43 0.69
C TYR A 152 16.07 -4.34 -0.66
N GLY A 153 16.10 -3.15 -1.25
CA GLY A 153 15.73 -2.90 -2.62
C GLY A 153 16.95 -2.93 -3.53
N ILE A 154 16.80 -3.54 -4.72
CA ILE A 154 17.85 -3.62 -5.74
C ILE A 154 17.45 -2.70 -6.89
N SER A 155 18.23 -1.65 -7.12
CA SER A 155 18.05 -0.70 -8.21
C SER A 155 19.25 -0.74 -9.17
N PRO A 156 19.15 -0.13 -10.37
CA PRO A 156 20.32 0.05 -11.25
C PRO A 156 21.47 0.83 -10.60
N GLN A 157 21.20 1.64 -9.57
CA GLN A 157 22.19 2.45 -8.87
C GLN A 157 22.87 1.72 -7.70
N GLY A 158 22.32 0.58 -7.27
CA GLY A 158 22.89 -0.22 -6.18
C GLY A 158 21.84 -0.90 -5.32
N ILE A 159 22.24 -1.24 -4.10
CA ILE A 159 21.38 -1.85 -3.08
C ILE A 159 21.04 -0.78 -2.05
N VAL A 160 19.77 -0.66 -1.70
CA VAL A 160 19.26 0.30 -0.72
C VAL A 160 18.60 -0.48 0.43
N CYS A 161 18.96 -0.15 1.67
CA CYS A 161 18.24 -0.65 2.85
C CYS A 161 16.93 0.13 2.99
N LEU A 162 15.79 -0.54 2.92
CA LEU A 162 14.48 0.12 2.83
C LEU A 162 14.00 0.72 4.15
N GLY A 163 14.38 0.11 5.28
CA GLY A 163 14.09 0.63 6.62
C GLY A 163 15.01 1.76 7.05
N MET A 164 16.09 2.03 6.30
CA MET A 164 17.02 3.11 6.65
C MET A 164 16.66 4.38 5.88
N GLU A 165 16.11 5.36 6.59
CA GLU A 165 15.82 6.68 6.03
C GLU A 165 16.89 7.70 6.43
N ASP A 166 17.39 8.45 5.45
CA ASP A 166 18.16 9.66 5.75
C ASP A 166 17.22 10.75 6.30
N ALA A 167 17.68 11.50 7.29
CA ALA A 167 16.93 12.62 7.83
C ALA A 167 16.72 13.69 6.75
N ALA A 168 15.49 13.81 6.25
CA ALA A 168 15.11 14.88 5.34
C ALA A 168 14.71 16.13 6.14
N GLU A 169 15.34 17.28 5.86
CA GLU A 169 14.92 18.56 6.47
C GLU A 169 13.49 18.95 6.03
N ARG A 170 13.10 18.56 4.81
CA ARG A 170 11.79 18.84 4.23
C ARG A 170 11.25 17.68 3.42
N ASN A 171 9.95 17.48 3.53
CA ASN A 171 9.18 16.50 2.77
C ASN A 171 8.43 17.17 1.61
N THR A 172 8.46 16.54 0.44
CA THR A 172 7.53 16.87 -0.65
C THR A 172 6.21 16.14 -0.39
N VAL A 173 5.14 16.90 -0.20
CA VAL A 173 3.82 16.37 0.15
C VAL A 173 2.91 16.46 -1.06
N THR A 174 2.35 15.31 -1.45
CA THR A 174 1.25 15.25 -2.42
C THR A 174 0.18 14.28 -1.92
N TYR A 175 -1.04 14.77 -1.81
CA TYR A 175 -2.22 13.98 -1.51
C TYR A 175 -3.33 14.32 -2.50
N ALA A 176 -4.05 13.31 -2.98
CA ALA A 176 -5.27 13.50 -3.75
C ALA A 176 -6.23 12.35 -3.49
N ASP A 177 -7.48 12.69 -3.16
CA ASP A 177 -8.55 11.71 -2.97
C ASP A 177 -9.90 12.29 -3.39
N THR A 178 -10.87 11.43 -3.67
CA THR A 178 -12.23 11.79 -4.03
C THR A 178 -13.24 11.13 -3.11
N ALA A 179 -14.03 11.96 -2.42
CA ALA A 179 -15.10 11.52 -1.55
C ALA A 179 -16.47 11.68 -2.22
N SER A 180 -17.29 10.64 -2.14
CA SER A 180 -18.68 10.63 -2.60
C SER A 180 -19.60 10.04 -1.53
N PRO A 181 -20.74 10.66 -1.20
CA PRO A 181 -21.76 10.03 -0.37
C PRO A 181 -22.28 8.76 -1.03
N LYS A 182 -22.53 7.72 -0.22
CA LYS A 182 -23.11 6.45 -0.70
C LYS A 182 -24.43 6.65 -1.45
N SER A 183 -25.24 7.63 -1.03
CA SER A 183 -26.52 7.95 -1.67
C SER A 183 -26.38 8.54 -3.08
N ARG A 184 -25.19 9.07 -3.43
CA ARG A 184 -24.91 9.84 -4.66
C ARG A 184 -25.85 11.03 -4.91
N ARG A 185 -26.62 11.44 -3.90
CA ARG A 185 -27.47 12.64 -3.98
C ARG A 185 -26.59 13.89 -4.02
N PRO A 186 -27.00 14.94 -4.75
CA PRO A 186 -26.31 16.22 -4.67
C PRO A 186 -26.30 16.74 -3.23
N PHE A 187 -25.18 17.34 -2.83
CA PHE A 187 -24.98 17.96 -1.53
C PHE A 187 -24.16 19.24 -1.68
N VAL A 188 -24.24 20.12 -0.71
CA VAL A 188 -23.38 21.30 -0.58
C VAL A 188 -22.31 21.01 0.45
N LEU A 189 -21.04 21.27 0.12
CA LEU A 189 -19.95 21.29 1.10
C LEU A 189 -20.04 22.61 1.88
N ASN A 190 -20.19 22.51 3.20
CA ASN A 190 -20.30 23.66 4.12
C ASN A 190 -18.95 23.97 4.79
N ALA A 191 -18.21 22.94 5.16
CA ALA A 191 -16.86 23.07 5.70
C ALA A 191 -16.03 21.82 5.42
N ALA A 192 -14.72 22.02 5.31
CA ALA A 192 -13.73 20.96 5.33
C ALA A 192 -12.78 21.19 6.50
N VAL A 193 -12.60 20.16 7.32
CA VAL A 193 -11.65 20.14 8.43
C VAL A 193 -10.51 19.20 8.05
N THR A 194 -9.30 19.72 8.08
CA THR A 194 -8.08 18.97 7.75
C THR A 194 -7.28 18.76 9.02
N ASP A 195 -7.08 17.51 9.39
CA ASP A 195 -6.27 17.14 10.53
C ASP A 195 -4.81 16.99 10.05
N ILE A 196 -4.04 18.07 10.21
CA ILE A 196 -2.70 18.25 9.64
C ILE A 196 -1.82 19.09 10.57
N ARG A 197 -0.57 18.69 10.72
CA ARG A 197 0.45 19.39 11.50
C ARG A 197 1.77 19.39 10.72
N ALA A 198 2.46 20.53 10.69
CA ALA A 198 3.81 20.65 10.15
C ALA A 198 4.42 22.00 10.49
N ILE A 199 5.75 22.07 10.63
CA ILE A 199 6.51 23.33 10.64
C ILE A 199 7.03 23.67 9.23
N ASP A 200 7.43 24.92 9.02
CA ASP A 200 8.01 25.43 7.76
C ASP A 200 7.29 24.92 6.49
N SER A 201 5.96 25.06 6.47
CA SER A 201 5.16 24.57 5.37
C SER A 201 5.03 25.62 4.27
N THR A 202 5.03 25.16 3.02
CA THR A 202 4.59 25.94 1.86
C THR A 202 3.70 25.04 1.02
N MET A 203 2.39 25.13 1.23
CA MET A 203 1.43 24.15 0.74
C MET A 203 0.17 24.80 0.18
N THR A 204 -0.48 24.08 -0.73
CA THR A 204 -1.82 24.38 -1.22
C THR A 204 -2.76 23.26 -0.82
N MET A 205 -3.90 23.61 -0.24
CA MET A 205 -5.02 22.70 -0.02
C MET A 205 -6.17 23.13 -0.92
N ALA A 206 -6.76 22.19 -1.65
CA ALA A 206 -7.87 22.46 -2.54
C ALA A 206 -8.98 21.44 -2.35
N PHE A 207 -10.21 21.94 -2.31
CA PHE A 207 -11.42 21.13 -2.38
C PHE A 207 -12.20 21.57 -3.61
N ASP A 208 -12.39 20.66 -4.56
CA ASP A 208 -13.08 20.92 -5.83
C ASP A 208 -14.26 19.96 -6.00
N ALA A 209 -15.36 20.42 -6.56
CA ALA A 209 -16.41 19.56 -7.09
C ALA A 209 -15.85 18.71 -8.22
N VAL A 210 -16.26 17.44 -8.29
CA VAL A 210 -15.88 16.53 -9.39
C VAL A 210 -17.00 16.46 -10.42
N SER A 211 -16.67 16.56 -11.70
CA SER A 211 -17.60 16.35 -12.82
C SER A 211 -17.85 14.86 -13.08
N ASN A 212 -18.83 14.56 -13.94
CA ASN A 212 -19.24 13.17 -14.24
C ASN A 212 -18.12 12.30 -14.85
N ASN A 213 -17.11 12.92 -15.47
CA ASN A 213 -15.92 12.27 -16.01
C ASN A 213 -14.79 12.10 -14.97
N GLY A 214 -15.03 12.41 -13.69
CA GLY A 214 -14.04 12.23 -12.62
C GLY A 214 -13.01 13.36 -12.50
N THR A 215 -13.11 14.44 -13.29
CA THR A 215 -12.16 15.56 -13.20
C THR A 215 -12.60 16.62 -12.20
N ALA A 216 -11.65 17.25 -11.51
CA ALA A 216 -11.91 18.45 -10.72
C ALA A 216 -12.45 19.55 -11.65
N ALA A 217 -13.69 19.98 -11.40
CA ALA A 217 -14.43 20.86 -12.30
C ALA A 217 -14.59 22.27 -11.73
N ARG A 218 -14.95 22.39 -10.45
CA ARG A 218 -15.27 23.69 -9.83
C ARG A 218 -14.71 23.77 -8.41
N PRO A 219 -13.91 24.78 -8.06
CA PRO A 219 -13.38 24.93 -6.70
C PRO A 219 -14.48 25.29 -5.70
N TYR A 220 -14.42 24.71 -4.50
CA TYR A 220 -15.14 25.19 -3.31
C TYR A 220 -14.26 26.11 -2.46
N VAL A 221 -13.01 25.71 -2.24
CA VAL A 221 -12.02 26.51 -1.52
C VAL A 221 -10.62 26.10 -1.93
N ARG A 222 -9.72 27.10 -1.93
CA ARG A 222 -8.28 26.89 -2.06
C ARG A 222 -7.57 27.69 -0.98
N LEU A 223 -6.79 27.00 -0.17
CA LEU A 223 -5.96 27.61 0.86
C LEU A 223 -4.52 27.54 0.40
N ARG A 224 -3.81 28.66 0.49
CA ARG A 224 -2.35 28.70 0.39
C ARG A 224 -1.81 28.95 1.78
N ILE A 225 -0.99 28.04 2.26
CA ILE A 225 -0.46 28.05 3.61
C ILE A 225 1.06 28.23 3.52
N LYS A 226 1.57 29.20 4.28
CA LYS A 226 3.01 29.46 4.43
C LYS A 226 3.32 29.61 5.92
N GLY A 227 4.31 28.87 6.41
CA GLY A 227 4.70 28.84 7.82
C GLY A 227 4.15 27.61 8.54
N ASP A 228 4.02 27.68 9.85
CA ASP A 228 3.63 26.54 10.67
C ASP A 228 2.12 26.28 10.61
N ILE A 229 1.76 25.01 10.61
CA ILE A 229 0.38 24.52 10.56
C ILE A 229 0.04 23.89 11.90
N LEU A 230 -0.86 24.55 12.63
CA LEU A 230 -1.48 23.99 13.83
C LEU A 230 -2.78 23.28 13.45
N SER A 231 -2.92 22.03 13.87
CA SER A 231 -4.10 21.20 13.61
C SER A 231 -5.27 21.58 14.53
N PRO A 232 -6.53 21.57 14.06
CA PRO A 232 -6.95 21.32 12.68
C PRO A 232 -7.05 22.61 11.85
N VAL A 233 -6.87 22.49 10.54
CA VAL A 233 -7.17 23.58 9.58
C VAL A 233 -8.63 23.49 9.16
N VAL A 234 -9.41 24.53 9.47
CA VAL A 234 -10.84 24.61 9.16
C VAL A 234 -11.08 25.58 8.00
N ALA A 235 -11.63 25.06 6.90
CA ALA A 235 -12.02 25.83 5.73
C ALA A 235 -13.54 25.86 5.62
N ARG A 236 -14.18 27.02 5.83
CA ARG A 236 -15.59 27.20 5.47
C ARG A 236 -15.69 27.35 3.96
N THR A 237 -16.71 26.74 3.37
CA THR A 237 -16.86 26.67 1.92
C THR A 237 -18.19 27.26 1.49
N ALA A 238 -18.23 27.78 0.27
CA ALA A 238 -19.46 28.19 -0.39
C ALA A 238 -19.40 27.69 -1.83
N GLY A 239 -20.50 27.10 -2.30
CA GLY A 239 -20.56 26.60 -3.67
C GLY A 239 -21.88 25.90 -3.97
N ALA A 240 -22.17 25.75 -5.26
CA ALA A 240 -23.35 25.02 -5.70
C ALA A 240 -23.23 23.52 -5.39
N PRO A 241 -24.35 22.77 -5.37
CA PRO A 241 -24.33 21.34 -5.07
C PRO A 241 -23.39 20.54 -5.99
N ALA A 242 -22.79 19.48 -5.44
CA ALA A 242 -21.96 18.50 -6.12
C ALA A 242 -22.34 17.08 -5.68
N ARG A 243 -21.85 16.06 -6.40
CA ARG A 243 -22.04 14.63 -6.04
C ARG A 243 -20.77 13.97 -5.50
N SER A 244 -19.63 14.62 -5.69
CA SER A 244 -18.34 14.21 -5.17
C SER A 244 -17.45 15.43 -4.98
N ILE A 245 -16.50 15.33 -4.05
CA ILE A 245 -15.48 16.33 -3.76
C ILE A 245 -14.11 15.69 -3.95
N ALA A 246 -13.24 16.32 -4.72
CA ALA A 246 -11.82 16.04 -4.77
C ALA A 246 -11.10 16.89 -3.72
N ALA A 247 -10.40 16.25 -2.80
CA ALA A 247 -9.54 16.90 -1.81
C ALA A 247 -8.09 16.71 -2.24
N ARG A 248 -7.31 17.79 -2.26
CA ARG A 248 -5.91 17.80 -2.70
C ARG A 248 -5.04 18.58 -1.76
N ILE A 249 -3.85 18.06 -1.49
CA ILE A 249 -2.77 18.74 -0.79
C ILE A 249 -1.53 18.65 -1.67
N ALA A 250 -0.84 19.76 -1.89
CA ALA A 250 0.42 19.77 -2.62
C ALA A 250 1.37 20.84 -2.07
N GLY A 251 2.64 20.49 -1.90
CA GLY A 251 3.67 21.45 -1.50
C GLY A 251 4.80 20.79 -0.74
N SER A 252 5.42 21.55 0.16
CA SER A 252 6.48 21.07 1.05
C SER A 252 6.17 21.38 2.51
N ALA A 253 6.66 20.54 3.39
CA ALA A 253 6.54 20.66 4.84
C ALA A 253 7.86 20.23 5.51
N GLY A 254 8.06 20.60 6.77
CA GLY A 254 9.17 20.07 7.57
C GLY A 254 9.09 18.55 7.78
N ALA A 255 10.14 18.00 8.38
CA ALA A 255 10.24 16.58 8.73
C ALA A 255 9.11 16.08 9.65
N ASP A 256 8.51 16.98 10.45
CA ASP A 256 7.45 16.69 11.42
C ASP A 256 6.04 16.60 10.80
N PHE A 257 5.95 16.56 9.47
CA PHE A 257 4.68 16.52 8.75
C PHE A 257 3.83 15.32 9.16
N ILE A 258 2.62 15.60 9.65
CA ILE A 258 1.61 14.60 9.97
C ILE A 258 0.30 14.99 9.29
N PHE A 259 -0.29 14.05 8.56
CA PHE A 259 -1.63 14.19 7.97
C PHE A 259 -2.43 12.92 8.23
N THR A 260 -3.60 13.06 8.84
CA THR A 260 -4.47 11.92 9.17
C THR A 260 -5.73 11.84 8.30
N GLY A 261 -6.19 12.97 7.75
CA GLY A 261 -7.31 12.95 6.82
C GLY A 261 -8.11 14.24 6.74
N PHE A 262 -9.27 14.10 6.11
CA PHE A 262 -10.27 15.16 5.96
C PHE A 262 -11.61 14.75 6.59
N ARG A 263 -12.27 15.72 7.22
CA ARG A 263 -13.68 15.63 7.62
C ARG A 263 -14.49 16.64 6.82
N LEU A 264 -15.41 16.14 6.00
CA LEU A 264 -16.25 16.95 5.12
C LEU A 264 -17.64 17.12 5.75
N TYR A 265 -18.05 18.36 5.99
CA TYR A 265 -19.36 18.71 6.52
C TYR A 265 -20.26 19.13 5.36
N ILE A 266 -21.32 18.35 5.12
CA ILE A 266 -22.19 18.50 3.96
C ILE A 266 -23.66 18.68 4.37
N SER A 267 -24.47 19.31 3.51
CA SER A 267 -25.94 19.44 3.64
C SER A 267 -26.66 19.10 2.34
#